data_AF-A0A1R1B4J5-F1
#
_entry.id   AF-A0A1R1B4J5-F1
#
_cell.length_a   1.000
_cell.length_b   1.000
_cell.length_c   1.000
_cell.angle_alpha   90.00
_cell.angle_beta   90.00
_cell.angle_gamma   90.00
#
_symmetry.space_group_name_H-M   'P 1'
#
loop_
_entity.id
_entity.type
_entity.pdbx_description
1 polymer ?
#
loop_
_entity_poly.entity_id
_entity_poly.type
_entity_poly.pdbx_seq_one_letter_code
_entity_poly.pdbx_strand_id
1 'polypeptide(L)' 'AQLTAFAMKSTYGCDGISTRQHNEPAGNQDVWHYHLHVYPRYVNDQLYLTKGSHSDPDERSFYADKLRSWIKENI' A
#
# COMPACT_ATOMS: atom_id res chain seq x y z
N ALA A 1 1.00 10.80 -1.49
CA ALA A 1 0.97 9.79 -0.40
C ALA A 1 -0.10 10.09 0.65
N GLN A 2 -0.25 11.33 1.13
CA GLN A 2 -1.17 11.68 2.22
C GLN A 2 -2.61 11.19 2.00
N LEU A 3 -3.21 11.52 0.86
CA LEU A 3 -4.56 11.05 0.54
C LEU A 3 -4.69 9.52 0.60
N THR A 4 -3.76 8.82 -0.06
CA THR A 4 -3.72 7.35 -0.08
C THR A 4 -3.58 6.78 1.33
N ALA A 5 -2.77 7.40 2.19
CA ALA A 5 -2.60 6.97 3.57
C ALA A 5 -3.88 7.11 4.41
N PHE A 6 -4.61 8.22 4.26
CA PHE A 6 -5.90 8.41 4.94
C PHE A 6 -6.95 7.43 4.43
N ALA A 7 -7.03 7.23 3.11
CA ALA A 7 -7.91 6.24 2.51
C ALA A 7 -7.60 4.84 3.05
N MET A 8 -6.33 4.41 3.05
CA MET A 8 -5.93 3.11 3.58
C MET A 8 -6.27 2.94 5.06
N LYS A 9 -6.00 3.95 5.90
CA LYS A 9 -6.34 3.91 7.33
C LYS A 9 -7.83 3.69 7.56
N SER A 10 -8.68 4.46 6.86
CA SER A 10 -10.13 4.38 7.04
C SER A 10 -10.72 3.12 6.41
N THR A 11 -10.36 2.81 5.17
CA THR A 11 -10.95 1.71 4.39
C THR A 11 -10.56 0.32 4.90
N TYR A 12 -9.32 0.16 5.38
CA TYR A 12 -8.80 -1.13 5.83
C TYR A 12 -8.73 -1.26 7.35
N GLY A 13 -8.99 -0.19 8.10
CA GLY A 13 -8.94 -0.22 9.57
C GLY A 13 -7.54 -0.57 10.10
N CYS A 14 -6.49 -0.25 9.34
CA CYS A 14 -5.12 -0.54 9.75
C CYS A 14 -4.67 0.34 10.93
N ASP A 15 -3.70 -0.14 11.69
CA ASP A 15 -3.20 0.55 12.90
C ASP A 15 -2.24 1.69 12.53
N GLY A 16 -1.50 1.56 11.43
CA GLY A 16 -0.55 2.57 10.96
C GLY A 16 -0.31 2.52 9.46
N ILE A 17 0.60 3.38 8.99
CA ILE A 17 1.03 3.45 7.59
C ILE A 17 2.56 3.47 7.53
N SER A 18 3.13 2.78 6.55
CA SER A 18 4.54 2.95 6.17
C SER A 18 4.64 3.38 4.71
N THR A 19 5.45 4.39 4.43
CA THR A 19 5.82 4.76 3.07
C THR A 19 7.25 4.32 2.79
N ARG A 20 7.52 3.70 1.64
CA ARG A 20 8.86 3.25 1.27
C ARG A 20 9.15 3.61 -0.17
N GLN A 21 10.35 4.16 -0.40
CA GLN A 21 10.89 4.33 -1.73
C GLN A 21 12.29 3.74 -1.83
N HIS A 22 12.54 3.06 -2.95
CA HIS A 22 13.80 2.47 -3.37
C HIS A 22 14.27 3.19 -4.63
N ASN A 23 15.50 3.69 -4.61
CA ASN A 23 16.11 4.37 -5.75
C ASN A 23 17.42 3.69 -6.10
N GLU A 24 17.63 3.45 -7.40
CA GLU A 24 18.82 2.83 -7.98
C GLU A 24 19.09 1.38 -7.51
N PRO A 25 20.03 0.64 -8.15
CA PRO A 25 20.28 -0.77 -7.82
C PRO A 25 20.64 -1.02 -6.34
N ALA A 26 21.47 -0.17 -5.73
CA ALA A 26 21.87 -0.33 -4.33
C ALA A 26 20.72 -0.01 -3.34
N GLY A 27 19.70 0.75 -3.77
CA GLY A 27 18.47 0.95 -3.02
C GLY A 27 17.44 -0.16 -3.22
N ASN A 28 17.73 -1.19 -4.03
CA ASN A 28 16.81 -2.26 -4.41
C ASN A 28 15.62 -1.79 -5.26
N GLN A 29 15.86 -0.89 -6.22
CA GLN A 29 14.86 -0.53 -7.21
C GLN A 29 14.79 -1.58 -8.33
N ASP A 30 13.72 -2.37 -8.36
CA ASP A 30 13.52 -3.40 -9.39
C ASP A 30 12.82 -2.85 -10.66
N VAL A 31 11.93 -1.88 -10.49
CA VAL A 31 11.17 -1.25 -11.58
C VAL A 31 11.66 0.18 -11.78
N TRP A 32 12.22 0.45 -12.97
CA TRP A 32 12.82 1.72 -13.39
C TRP A 32 11.77 2.78 -13.77
N HIS A 33 10.84 3.02 -12.85
CA HIS A 33 9.84 4.08 -12.86
C HIS A 33 9.68 4.52 -11.41
N TYR A 34 9.75 5.81 -11.10
CA TYR A 34 9.54 6.27 -9.72
C TYR A 34 8.17 5.83 -9.17
N HIS A 35 8.16 4.98 -8.16
CA HIS A 35 6.93 4.52 -7.50
C HIS A 35 7.09 4.59 -5.99
N LEU A 36 6.12 5.17 -5.28
CA LEU A 36 6.15 5.21 -3.82
C LEU A 36 5.22 4.13 -3.27
N HIS A 37 5.77 3.20 -2.49
CA HIS A 37 4.94 2.25 -1.76
C HIS A 37 4.25 2.92 -0.59
N VAL A 38 2.97 2.58 -0.38
CA VAL A 38 2.18 2.95 0.80
C VAL A 38 1.60 1.65 1.35
N TYR A 39 2.02 1.26 2.56
CA TYR A 39 1.62 0.01 3.19
C TYR A 39 0.68 0.27 4.37
N PRO A 40 -0.49 -0.40 4.43
CA PRO A 40 -1.25 -0.50 5.68
C PRO A 40 -0.48 -1.37 6.67
N ARG A 41 -0.40 -0.94 7.92
CA ARG A 41 0.34 -1.63 8.98
C ARG A 41 -0.59 -2.09 10.09
N TYR A 42 -0.32 -3.26 10.64
CA TYR A 42 -1.05 -3.79 11.79
C TYR A 42 -0.07 -4.15 12.90
N VAL A 43 -0.55 -4.14 14.14
CA VAL A 43 0.27 -4.59 15.28
C VAL A 43 0.81 -6.00 15.02
N ASN A 44 2.13 -6.18 15.17
CA ASN A 44 2.83 -7.44 14.94
C ASN A 44 2.74 -8.02 13.52
N ASP A 45 2.52 -7.20 12.48
CA ASP A 45 2.45 -7.67 11.08
C ASP A 45 3.79 -8.18 10.48
N GLN A 46 4.90 -7.93 11.17
CA GLN A 46 6.25 -8.33 10.78
C GLN A 46 6.60 -7.99 9.32
N LEU A 47 6.10 -6.87 8.75
CA LEU A 47 6.23 -6.52 7.32
C LEU A 47 7.63 -6.76 6.72
N TYR A 48 8.70 -6.46 7.46
CA TYR A 48 10.08 -6.59 6.95
C TYR A 48 10.65 -8.01 7.03
N LEU A 49 9.95 -8.93 7.68
CA LEU A 49 10.32 -10.34 7.79
C LEU A 49 9.44 -11.24 6.90
N THR A 50 8.34 -10.71 6.35
CA THR A 50 7.45 -11.48 5.47
C THR A 50 8.05 -11.66 4.08
N LYS A 51 7.70 -12.77 3.43
CA LYS A 51 7.89 -12.95 1.99
C LYS A 51 6.56 -12.62 1.32
N GLY A 52 6.56 -11.64 0.42
CA GLY A 52 5.38 -11.33 -0.38
C GLY A 52 4.97 -12.52 -1.25
N SER A 53 3.68 -12.59 -1.58
CA SER A 53 3.13 -13.50 -2.59
C SER A 53 2.44 -12.68 -3.68
N HIS A 54 2.33 -13.25 -4.87
CA HIS A 54 1.49 -12.66 -5.90
C HIS A 54 0.02 -12.86 -5.52
N SER A 55 -0.76 -11.78 -5.54
CA SER A 55 -2.22 -11.86 -5.43
C SER A 55 -2.84 -12.28 -6.75
N ASP A 56 -4.03 -12.88 -6.68
CA ASP A 56 -4.85 -13.11 -7.87
C ASP A 56 -5.32 -11.76 -8.45
N PRO A 57 -5.25 -11.55 -9.77
CA PRO A 57 -5.78 -10.33 -10.40
C PRO A 57 -7.21 -9.99 -9.99
N ASP A 58 -8.08 -10.98 -9.85
CA ASP A 58 -9.51 -10.77 -9.56
C ASP A 58 -9.72 -10.23 -8.14
N GLU A 59 -8.90 -10.65 -7.18
CA GLU A 59 -8.92 -10.17 -5.80
C GLU A 59 -8.57 -8.68 -5.68
N ARG A 60 -7.74 -8.15 -6.59
CA ARG A 60 -7.24 -6.77 -6.52
C ARG A 60 -8.35 -5.74 -6.72
N SER A 61 -9.35 -6.08 -7.54
CA SER A 61 -10.48 -5.20 -7.87
C SER A 61 -11.24 -4.78 -6.62
N PHE A 62 -11.54 -5.73 -5.73
CA PHE A 62 -12.22 -5.49 -4.46
C PHE A 62 -11.53 -4.43 -3.61
N TYR A 63 -10.21 -4.55 -3.42
CA TYR A 63 -9.41 -3.58 -2.65
C TYR A 63 -9.37 -2.20 -3.32
N ALA A 64 -9.17 -2.18 -4.65
CA ALA A 64 -9.13 -0.94 -5.42
C ALA A 64 -10.47 -0.19 -5.37
N ASP A 65 -11.58 -0.91 -5.45
CA ASP A 65 -12.93 -0.34 -5.42
C ASP A 65 -13.23 0.27 -4.05
N LYS A 66 -12.88 -0.41 -2.95
CA LYS A 66 -13.05 0.14 -1.61
C LYS A 66 -12.30 1.47 -1.42
N LEU A 67 -11.05 1.55 -1.88
CA LEU A 67 -10.28 2.80 -1.83
C LEU A 67 -10.90 3.88 -2.73
N ARG A 68 -11.35 3.51 -3.93
CA ARG A 68 -11.96 4.43 -4.88
C ARG A 68 -13.25 5.03 -4.31
N SER A 69 -14.10 4.23 -3.66
CA SER A 69 -15.32 4.70 -3.03
C SER A 69 -15.01 5.69 -1.91
N TRP A 70 -14.10 5.34 -1.00
CA TRP A 70 -13.70 6.26 0.07
C TRP A 70 -13.17 7.59 -0.47
N ILE A 71 -12.33 7.56 -1.51
CA ILE A 71 -11.77 8.78 -2.12
C ILE A 71 -12.89 9.65 -2.70
N LYS A 72 -13.87 9.07 -3.41
CA LYS A 72 -14.99 9.81 -4.01
C LYS A 72 -15.94 10.42 -2.97
N GLU A 73 -16.04 9.82 -1.79
CA GLU A 73 -16.92 10.29 -0.72
C GLU A 73 -16.29 11.39 0.13
N ASN A 74 -14.95 11.50 0.13
CA ASN A 74 -14.19 12.36 1.05
C ASN A 74 -13.39 13.46 0.33
N ILE A 75 -13.51 13.58 -0.99
CA ILE A 75 -12.95 14.65 -1.84
C ILE A 75 -14.00 15.09 -2.85
#